data_AF-A0A2W5FL01-F1
#
_entry.id   AF-A0A2W5FL01-F1
#
_cell.length_a   1.000
_cell.length_b   1.000
_cell.length_c   1.000
_cell.angle_alpha   90.00
_cell.angle_beta   90.00
_cell.angle_gamma   90.00
#
_symmetry.space_group_name_H-M   'P 1'
#
loop_
_entity.id
_entity.type
_entity.pdbx_description
1 polymer ?
#
loop_
_entity_poly.entity_id
_entity_poly.type
_entity_poly.pdbx_seq_one_letter_code
_entity_poly.pdbx_strand_id
1 'polypeptide(L)'
;MSTPAASTGGSALGNPAAQARLNALKAQPRKSGEASFFFYDAHFKNAAVKILPGEYFVDTEDLLVMTTLGSCIAACLWDRTAGIGGMNHFMLPEGNGDSGRYGSFAMELLINEMMKRGANRGRMEAKIFGGGAVISGMNSLNVGERNTNFVIDYLKTERIPIVSKDVMDVYPRKVCFLPHSGKAMVKRLAPTNTDALVQQDRAAIQKVQPVANSGGSIDLF
;
A
#
# COMPACT_ATOMS: atom_id res chain seq x y z
N MET A 1 -1.22 -58.50 19.65
CA MET A 1 -2.28 -57.68 19.01
C MET A 1 -2.63 -56.54 19.95
N SER A 2 -2.08 -55.35 19.73
CA SER A 2 -2.49 -54.13 20.41
C SER A 2 -2.28 -52.99 19.43
N THR A 3 -3.38 -52.49 18.86
CA THR A 3 -3.42 -51.30 18.02
C THR A 3 -3.19 -50.06 18.88
N PRO A 4 -2.31 -49.12 18.51
CA PRO A 4 -2.39 -47.78 19.05
C PRO A 4 -3.50 -47.02 18.33
N ALA A 5 -4.35 -46.38 19.12
CA ALA A 5 -5.41 -45.49 18.65
C ALA A 5 -4.82 -44.35 17.83
N ALA A 6 -5.44 -44.07 16.68
CA ALA A 6 -5.15 -42.91 15.87
C ALA A 6 -5.45 -41.64 16.68
N SER A 7 -4.40 -40.88 16.99
CA SER A 7 -4.55 -39.49 17.44
C SER A 7 -5.14 -38.69 16.29
N THR A 8 -6.43 -38.38 16.40
CA THR A 8 -7.13 -37.48 15.49
C THR A 8 -6.40 -36.14 15.46
N GLY A 9 -5.87 -35.81 14.28
CA GLY A 9 -5.17 -34.55 14.04
C GLY A 9 -6.05 -33.37 14.44
N GLY A 10 -5.56 -32.57 15.37
CA GLY A 10 -6.14 -31.29 15.73
C GLY A 10 -6.31 -30.44 14.47
N SER A 11 -7.57 -30.14 14.19
CA SER A 11 -8.06 -29.48 12.98
C SER A 11 -7.29 -28.21 12.61
N ALA A 12 -6.98 -28.08 11.32
CA ALA A 12 -6.44 -26.90 10.65
C ALA A 12 -7.47 -25.75 10.55
N LEU A 13 -8.20 -25.47 11.63
CA LEU A 13 -9.16 -24.38 11.68
C LEU A 13 -8.46 -23.15 12.23
N GLY A 14 -8.26 -22.15 11.36
CA GLY A 14 -7.76 -20.83 11.75
C GLY A 14 -8.60 -20.19 12.86
N ASN A 15 -8.09 -19.11 13.46
CA ASN A 15 -8.77 -18.37 14.52
C ASN A 15 -10.23 -18.06 14.10
N PRO A 16 -11.26 -18.59 14.81
CA PRO A 16 -12.66 -18.44 14.40
C PRO A 16 -13.12 -17.00 14.27
N ALA A 17 -12.62 -16.10 15.13
CA ALA A 17 -12.93 -14.68 15.07
C ALA A 17 -12.36 -14.03 13.79
N ALA A 18 -11.13 -14.38 13.44
CA ALA A 18 -10.50 -13.92 12.20
C ALA A 18 -11.22 -14.46 10.96
N GLN A 19 -11.70 -15.70 10.99
CA GLN A 19 -12.48 -16.27 9.89
C GLN A 19 -13.85 -15.59 9.74
N ALA A 20 -14.54 -15.29 10.85
CA ALA A 20 -15.78 -14.53 10.84
C ALA A 20 -15.55 -13.11 10.29
N ARG A 21 -14.48 -12.43 10.73
CA ARG A 21 -14.09 -11.11 10.20
C ARG A 21 -13.81 -11.16 8.71
N LEU A 22 -13.07 -12.15 8.24
CA LEU A 22 -12.77 -12.34 6.81
C LEU A 22 -14.04 -12.51 5.98
N ASN A 23 -15.00 -13.31 6.44
CA ASN A 23 -16.26 -13.51 5.75
C ASN A 23 -17.08 -12.21 5.69
N ALA A 24 -17.14 -11.46 6.79
CA ALA A 24 -17.82 -10.16 6.83
C ALA A 24 -17.19 -9.15 5.86
N LEU A 25 -15.86 -9.09 5.79
CA LEU A 25 -15.14 -8.22 4.85
C LEU A 25 -15.45 -8.57 3.39
N LYS A 26 -15.46 -9.86 3.04
CA LYS A 26 -15.78 -10.32 1.67
C LYS A 26 -17.21 -10.05 1.23
N ALA A 27 -18.16 -9.99 2.17
CA ALA A 27 -19.57 -9.77 1.87
C ALA A 27 -19.94 -8.30 1.63
N GLN A 28 -19.11 -7.37 2.11
CA GLN A 28 -19.39 -5.93 2.01
C GLN A 28 -19.03 -5.39 0.61
N PRO A 29 -19.90 -4.57 0.00
CA PRO A 29 -19.60 -3.89 -1.26
C PRO A 29 -18.42 -2.91 -1.07
N ARG A 30 -17.62 -2.73 -2.13
CA ARG A 30 -16.42 -1.89 -2.10
C ARG A 30 -16.59 -0.64 -2.94
N LYS A 31 -16.04 0.47 -2.44
CA LYS A 31 -15.98 1.73 -3.20
C LYS A 31 -14.91 1.62 -4.28
N SER A 32 -14.97 2.52 -5.27
CA SER A 32 -13.91 2.63 -6.27
C SER A 32 -12.55 2.89 -5.60
N GLY A 33 -11.54 2.12 -5.98
CA GLY A 33 -10.19 2.17 -5.41
C GLY A 33 -10.04 1.55 -4.02
N GLU A 34 -11.11 1.06 -3.38
CA GLU A 34 -11.00 0.36 -2.10
C GLU A 34 -10.56 -1.10 -2.33
N ALA A 35 -9.55 -1.54 -1.60
CA ALA A 35 -9.01 -2.90 -1.75
C ALA A 35 -10.07 -3.97 -1.44
N SER A 36 -10.10 -5.01 -2.26
CA SER A 36 -11.11 -6.08 -2.21
C SER A 36 -10.52 -7.49 -2.07
N PHE A 37 -9.19 -7.63 -2.13
CA PHE A 37 -8.54 -8.93 -2.04
C PHE A 37 -8.28 -9.34 -0.59
N PHE A 38 -9.28 -9.95 0.03
CA PHE A 38 -9.20 -10.43 1.42
C PHE A 38 -8.82 -11.91 1.52
N PHE A 39 -7.95 -12.24 2.47
CA PHE A 39 -7.49 -13.60 2.72
C PHE A 39 -7.17 -13.81 4.20
N TYR A 40 -6.98 -15.06 4.62
CA TYR A 40 -6.48 -15.38 5.96
C TYR A 40 -4.96 -15.52 5.89
N ASP A 41 -4.23 -14.74 6.69
CA ASP A 41 -2.78 -14.88 6.78
C ASP A 41 -2.43 -15.90 7.88
N ALA A 42 -1.84 -17.03 7.48
CA ALA A 42 -1.50 -18.11 8.39
C ALA A 42 -0.35 -17.77 9.35
N HIS A 43 0.55 -16.86 8.98
CA HIS A 43 1.68 -16.46 9.82
C HIS A 43 1.21 -15.59 10.98
N PHE A 44 0.34 -14.61 10.68
CA PHE A 44 -0.23 -13.73 11.68
C PHE A 44 -1.51 -14.28 12.33
N LYS A 45 -2.07 -15.36 11.79
CA LYS A 45 -3.32 -15.98 12.24
C LYS A 45 -4.49 -15.00 12.30
N ASN A 46 -4.55 -14.07 11.35
CA ASN A 46 -5.56 -13.02 11.29
C ASN A 46 -6.08 -12.80 9.86
N ALA A 47 -7.21 -12.10 9.73
CA ALA A 47 -7.69 -11.59 8.46
C ALA A 47 -6.72 -10.58 7.89
N ALA A 48 -6.57 -10.59 6.57
CA ALA A 48 -5.71 -9.69 5.83
C ALA A 48 -6.40 -9.19 4.56
N VAL A 49 -6.02 -7.99 4.14
CA VAL A 49 -6.35 -7.44 2.84
C VAL A 49 -5.06 -7.10 2.10
N LYS A 50 -4.97 -7.46 0.83
CA LYS A 50 -3.87 -7.03 -0.04
C LYS A 50 -4.30 -5.78 -0.79
N ILE A 51 -3.51 -4.72 -0.66
CA ILE A 51 -3.63 -3.52 -1.47
C ILE A 51 -2.79 -3.69 -2.74
N LEU A 52 -3.44 -3.57 -3.89
CA LEU A 52 -2.83 -3.52 -5.21
C LEU A 52 -2.52 -2.07 -5.63
N PRO A 53 -1.68 -1.85 -6.65
CA PRO A 53 -1.36 -0.50 -7.09
C PRO A 53 -2.59 0.25 -7.57
N GLY A 54 -2.83 1.42 -6.98
CA GLY A 54 -4.01 2.23 -7.22
C GLY A 54 -5.10 2.08 -6.16
N GLU A 55 -4.93 1.16 -5.20
CA GLU A 55 -5.90 0.90 -4.15
C GLU A 55 -5.53 1.56 -2.82
N TYR A 56 -6.53 1.68 -1.96
CA TYR A 56 -6.39 2.06 -0.56
C TYR A 56 -7.29 1.19 0.33
N PHE A 57 -7.04 1.19 1.63
CA PHE A 57 -7.92 0.56 2.60
C PHE A 57 -7.86 1.31 3.94
N VAL A 58 -9.01 1.49 4.56
CA VAL A 58 -9.16 2.12 5.88
C VAL A 58 -9.97 1.19 6.77
N ASP A 59 -9.55 1.05 8.03
CA ASP A 59 -10.29 0.27 9.03
C ASP A 59 -10.00 0.79 10.45
N THR A 60 -10.82 0.33 11.39
CA THR A 60 -10.70 0.57 12.83
C THR A 60 -10.44 -0.71 13.60
N GLU A 61 -10.70 -1.86 12.97
CA GLU A 61 -10.60 -3.17 13.58
C GLU A 61 -9.22 -3.81 13.41
N ASP A 62 -8.98 -4.89 14.15
CA ASP A 62 -7.77 -5.69 14.04
C ASP A 62 -7.80 -6.56 12.77
N LEU A 63 -7.04 -6.13 11.77
CA LEU A 63 -6.67 -6.91 10.59
C LEU A 63 -5.34 -6.42 10.03
N LEU A 64 -4.80 -7.17 9.07
CA LEU A 64 -3.56 -6.83 8.39
C LEU A 64 -3.87 -6.17 7.04
N VAL A 65 -3.32 -4.99 6.81
CA VAL A 65 -3.31 -4.37 5.49
C VAL A 65 -1.94 -4.58 4.90
N MET A 66 -1.83 -5.29 3.78
CA MET A 66 -0.56 -5.74 3.23
C MET A 66 -0.34 -5.26 1.82
N THR A 67 0.91 -4.98 1.47
CA THR A 67 1.31 -4.74 0.09
C THR A 67 2.78 -5.07 -0.16
N THR A 68 3.16 -5.17 -1.42
CA THR A 68 4.56 -5.36 -1.84
C THR A 68 4.95 -4.21 -2.75
N LEU A 69 6.10 -3.60 -2.46
CA LEU A 69 6.56 -2.36 -3.07
C LEU A 69 7.89 -2.55 -3.79
N GLY A 70 7.96 -2.00 -5.00
CA GLY A 70 9.19 -1.68 -5.73
C GLY A 70 9.41 -0.16 -5.69
N SER A 71 9.39 0.51 -6.84
CA SER A 71 9.54 1.98 -6.92
C SER A 71 8.32 2.76 -6.43
N CYS A 72 7.17 2.09 -6.29
CA CYS A 72 5.95 2.63 -5.71
C CYS A 72 6.08 2.93 -4.21
N ILE A 73 5.11 3.67 -3.68
CA ILE A 73 5.06 4.05 -2.26
C ILE A 73 3.74 3.60 -1.65
N ALA A 74 3.81 3.13 -0.41
CA ALA A 74 2.67 3.05 0.49
C ALA A 74 2.81 4.10 1.60
N ALA A 75 1.77 4.92 1.77
CA ALA A 75 1.61 5.77 2.93
C ALA A 75 0.61 5.12 3.90
N CYS A 76 1.04 4.90 5.14
CA CYS A 76 0.20 4.47 6.25
C CYS A 76 -0.12 5.68 7.12
N LEU A 77 -1.40 6.04 7.22
CA LEU A 77 -1.88 7.12 8.07
C LEU A 77 -2.62 6.55 9.27
N TRP A 78 -2.48 7.20 10.42
CA TRP A 78 -3.15 6.77 11.65
C TRP A 78 -3.52 7.96 12.54
N ASP A 79 -4.78 8.02 12.96
CA ASP A 79 -5.22 8.88 14.06
C ASP A 79 -5.27 8.03 15.34
N ARG A 80 -4.28 8.23 16.22
CA ARG A 80 -4.13 7.52 17.49
C ARG A 80 -5.35 7.68 18.42
N THR A 81 -5.98 8.86 18.40
CA THR A 81 -7.09 9.14 19.32
C THR A 81 -8.36 8.46 18.85
N ALA A 82 -8.60 8.45 17.54
CA ALA A 82 -9.77 7.81 16.96
C ALA A 82 -9.62 6.30 16.77
N GLY A 83 -8.39 5.76 16.80
CA GLY A 83 -8.12 4.35 16.51
C GLY A 83 -8.36 3.98 15.05
N ILE A 84 -8.26 4.96 14.14
CA ILE A 84 -8.54 4.79 12.71
C ILE A 84 -7.22 4.83 11.96
N GLY A 85 -6.98 3.82 11.12
CA GLY A 85 -5.81 3.78 10.26
C GLY A 85 -6.17 3.42 8.83
N GLY A 86 -5.29 3.78 7.92
CA GLY A 86 -5.39 3.29 6.55
C GLY A 86 -4.06 3.29 5.84
N MET A 87 -4.01 2.56 4.73
CA MET A 87 -2.84 2.48 3.86
C MET A 87 -3.29 2.66 2.42
N ASN A 88 -2.47 3.31 1.60
CA ASN A 88 -2.61 3.34 0.14
C ASN A 88 -1.41 2.68 -0.56
N HIS A 89 -1.50 2.54 -1.88
CA HIS A 89 -0.39 2.14 -2.74
C HIS A 89 -0.45 2.93 -4.05
N PHE A 90 0.37 3.96 -4.19
CA PHE A 90 0.47 4.74 -5.43
C PHE A 90 1.77 4.43 -6.18
N MET A 91 1.75 4.62 -7.50
CA MET A 91 2.87 4.27 -8.39
C MET A 91 3.66 5.48 -8.88
N LEU A 92 3.00 6.62 -9.04
CA LEU A 92 3.57 7.84 -9.62
C LEU A 92 3.16 9.06 -8.81
N PRO A 93 3.93 10.16 -8.80
CA PRO A 93 3.59 11.35 -8.02
C PRO A 93 2.30 12.01 -8.50
N GLU A 94 2.24 12.24 -9.80
CA GLU A 94 1.19 12.97 -10.51
C GLU A 94 0.93 12.31 -11.86
N GLY A 95 -0.23 12.59 -12.42
CA GLY A 95 -0.57 12.26 -13.80
C GLY A 95 -2.00 12.67 -14.12
N ASN A 96 -2.41 12.39 -15.36
CA ASN A 96 -3.71 12.84 -15.85
C ASN A 96 -4.83 11.91 -15.35
N GLY A 97 -5.83 12.49 -14.68
CA GLY A 97 -7.08 11.85 -14.27
C GLY A 97 -7.14 11.40 -12.80
N ASP A 98 -8.35 11.06 -12.38
CA ASP A 98 -8.70 10.69 -11.00
C ASP A 98 -8.38 9.22 -10.71
N SER A 99 -7.09 8.89 -10.68
CA SER A 99 -6.62 7.52 -10.44
C SER A 99 -5.82 7.41 -9.16
N GLY A 100 -6.15 6.45 -8.30
CA GLY A 100 -5.36 6.12 -7.10
C GLY A 100 -3.93 5.67 -7.39
N ARG A 101 -3.59 5.51 -8.67
CA ARG A 101 -2.22 5.25 -9.12
C ARG A 101 -1.31 6.48 -8.98
N TYR A 102 -1.89 7.69 -8.91
CA TYR A 102 -1.17 8.94 -8.70
C TYR A 102 -1.23 9.37 -7.24
N GLY A 103 -0.10 9.83 -6.71
CA GLY A 103 0.10 10.10 -5.30
C GLY A 103 -0.84 11.17 -4.75
N SER A 104 -1.08 12.26 -5.47
CA SER A 104 -1.99 13.33 -5.04
C SER A 104 -3.40 12.81 -4.76
N PHE A 105 -3.98 12.12 -5.74
CA PHE A 105 -5.31 11.53 -5.64
C PHE A 105 -5.36 10.39 -4.61
N ALA A 106 -4.33 9.53 -4.56
CA ALA A 106 -4.26 8.42 -3.61
C ALA A 106 -4.18 8.88 -2.15
N MET A 107 -3.46 9.97 -1.89
CA MET A 107 -3.37 10.57 -0.55
C MET A 107 -4.68 11.24 -0.15
N GLU A 108 -5.29 11.98 -1.08
CA GLU A 108 -6.58 12.63 -0.84
C GLU A 108 -7.70 11.61 -0.56
N LEU A 109 -7.80 10.54 -1.36
CA LEU A 109 -8.76 9.46 -1.12
C LEU A 109 -8.60 8.84 0.27
N LEU A 110 -7.36 8.55 0.66
CA LEU A 110 -7.05 7.93 1.96
C LEU A 110 -7.45 8.85 3.12
N ILE A 111 -7.03 10.11 3.09
CA ILE A 111 -7.33 11.10 4.13
C ILE A 111 -8.84 11.30 4.24
N ASN A 112 -9.54 11.47 3.11
CA ASN A 112 -10.98 11.70 3.08
C ASN A 112 -11.75 10.50 3.63
N GLU A 113 -11.35 9.27 3.29
CA GLU A 113 -12.00 8.08 3.85
C GLU A 113 -11.75 7.94 5.36
N MET A 114 -10.55 8.24 5.84
CA MET A 114 -10.28 8.27 7.28
C MET A 114 -11.13 9.32 7.99
N MET A 115 -11.25 10.52 7.44
CA MET A 115 -12.09 11.59 8.01
C MET A 115 -13.56 11.22 8.04
N LYS A 116 -14.09 10.57 6.99
CA LYS A 116 -15.47 10.04 6.95
C LYS A 116 -15.75 9.04 8.07
N ARG A 117 -14.72 8.36 8.58
CA ARG A 117 -14.81 7.41 9.70
C ARG A 117 -14.57 8.06 11.06
N GLY A 118 -14.34 9.36 11.12
CA GLY A 118 -14.17 10.13 12.36
C GLY A 118 -12.72 10.49 12.69
N ALA A 119 -11.75 10.24 11.79
CA ALA A 119 -10.38 10.67 12.01
C ALA A 119 -10.26 12.19 11.90
N ASN A 120 -9.39 12.78 12.72
CA ASN A 120 -9.05 14.18 12.64
C ASN A 120 -7.70 14.34 11.93
N ARG A 121 -7.71 15.08 10.83
CA ARG A 121 -6.53 15.34 10.00
C ARG A 121 -5.34 15.90 10.80
N GLY A 122 -5.58 16.81 11.74
CA GLY A 122 -4.56 17.43 12.57
C GLY A 122 -3.92 16.50 13.62
N ARG A 123 -4.46 15.28 13.79
CA ARG A 123 -3.93 14.24 14.68
C ARG A 123 -3.32 13.05 13.93
N MET A 124 -3.36 13.07 12.60
CA MET A 124 -2.83 11.97 11.80
C MET A 124 -1.30 11.95 11.89
N GLU A 125 -0.74 10.75 12.03
CA GLU A 125 0.69 10.48 11.90
C GLU A 125 0.90 9.61 10.65
N ALA A 126 2.00 9.82 9.93
CA ALA A 126 2.35 9.06 8.74
C ALA A 126 3.53 8.11 8.97
N LYS A 127 3.46 6.92 8.36
CA LYS A 127 4.61 6.05 8.09
C LYS A 127 4.67 5.77 6.60
N ILE A 128 5.86 5.90 6.01
CA ILE A 128 6.02 5.75 4.55
C ILE A 128 7.02 4.66 4.20
N PHE A 129 6.70 3.89 3.17
CA PHE A 129 7.48 2.72 2.77
C PHE A 129 7.57 2.61 1.24
N GLY A 130 8.64 2.02 0.71
CA GLY A 130 8.79 1.73 -0.72
C GLY A 130 9.89 2.54 -1.40
N GLY A 131 9.65 3.02 -2.62
CA GLY A 131 10.62 3.84 -3.36
C GLY A 131 11.90 3.10 -3.76
N GLY A 132 11.88 1.76 -3.74
CA GLY A 132 13.05 0.95 -4.02
C GLY A 132 13.36 0.87 -5.52
N ALA A 133 14.64 0.76 -5.86
CA ALA A 133 15.09 0.58 -7.24
C ALA A 133 15.27 -0.90 -7.57
N VAL A 134 14.16 -1.57 -7.92
CA VAL A 134 14.13 -3.03 -8.15
C VAL A 134 14.70 -3.42 -9.52
N ILE A 135 14.75 -2.49 -10.47
CA ILE A 135 15.37 -2.72 -11.79
C ILE A 135 16.75 -2.09 -11.80
N SER A 136 17.77 -2.86 -12.14
CA SER A 136 19.11 -2.36 -12.45
C SER A 136 19.05 -1.41 -13.66
N GLY A 137 19.20 -0.10 -13.42
CA GLY A 137 19.19 0.92 -14.47
C GLY A 137 18.75 2.29 -13.95
N MET A 138 19.29 3.35 -14.55
CA MET A 138 19.14 4.74 -14.09
C MET A 138 17.66 5.22 -13.99
N ASN A 139 16.76 4.63 -14.78
CA ASN A 139 15.37 5.06 -14.89
C ASN A 139 14.46 4.61 -13.72
N SER A 140 14.74 3.49 -13.06
CA SER A 140 13.93 3.02 -11.92
C SER A 140 14.25 3.82 -10.65
N LEU A 141 15.53 4.14 -10.44
CA LEU A 141 16.02 5.02 -9.38
C LEU A 141 15.30 6.37 -9.41
N ASN A 142 15.13 6.93 -10.62
CA ASN A 142 14.46 8.20 -10.81
C ASN A 142 12.98 8.17 -10.37
N VAL A 143 12.25 7.06 -10.63
CA VAL A 143 10.84 6.94 -10.22
C VAL A 143 10.70 6.81 -8.70
N GLY A 144 11.50 5.94 -8.07
CA GLY A 144 11.46 5.73 -6.62
C GLY A 144 11.80 6.99 -5.84
N GLU A 145 12.81 7.73 -6.30
CA GLU A 145 13.21 9.02 -5.73
C GLU A 145 12.09 10.07 -5.87
N ARG A 146 11.51 10.21 -7.07
CA ARG A 146 10.41 11.15 -7.31
C ARG A 146 9.18 10.85 -6.45
N ASN A 147 8.81 9.58 -6.32
CA ASN A 147 7.69 9.16 -5.47
C ASN A 147 7.96 9.47 -3.99
N THR A 148 9.20 9.25 -3.54
CA THR A 148 9.62 9.53 -2.17
C THR A 148 9.60 11.03 -1.86
N ASN A 149 10.16 11.85 -2.75
CA ASN A 149 10.17 13.30 -2.58
C ASN A 149 8.74 13.85 -2.56
N PHE A 150 7.90 13.39 -3.50
CA PHE A 150 6.49 13.76 -3.57
C PHE A 150 5.76 13.48 -2.25
N VAL A 151 5.83 12.26 -1.71
CA VAL A 151 5.05 11.93 -0.49
C VAL A 151 5.54 12.73 0.72
N ILE A 152 6.85 13.02 0.79
CA ILE A 152 7.42 13.85 1.85
C ILE A 152 6.89 15.28 1.75
N ASP A 153 6.91 15.86 0.56
CA ASP A 153 6.45 17.23 0.33
C ASP A 153 4.93 17.37 0.52
N TYR A 154 4.17 16.38 0.06
CA TYR A 154 2.72 16.31 0.28
C TYR A 154 2.41 16.28 1.78
N LEU A 155 3.00 15.34 2.54
CA LEU A 155 2.75 15.21 3.98
C LEU A 155 3.18 16.46 4.77
N LYS A 156 4.29 17.09 4.37
CA LYS A 156 4.74 18.36 4.94
C LYS A 156 3.73 19.48 4.69
N THR A 157 3.24 19.61 3.46
CA THR A 157 2.23 20.60 3.09
C THR A 157 0.94 20.41 3.88
N GLU A 158 0.53 19.15 4.05
CA GLU A 158 -0.66 18.78 4.82
C GLU A 158 -0.47 18.76 6.34
N ARG A 159 0.73 19.10 6.81
CA ARG A 159 1.11 19.13 8.23
C ARG A 159 0.89 17.80 8.96
N ILE A 160 1.08 16.69 8.24
CA ILE A 160 1.00 15.33 8.78
C ILE A 160 2.44 14.86 9.07
N PRO A 161 2.85 14.73 10.34
CA PRO A 161 4.23 14.34 10.68
C PRO A 161 4.53 12.91 10.24
N ILE A 162 5.70 12.71 9.63
CA ILE A 162 6.25 11.38 9.33
C ILE A 162 6.97 10.87 10.59
N VAL A 163 6.40 9.87 11.24
CA VAL A 163 6.96 9.28 12.48
C VAL A 163 7.89 8.09 12.20
N SER A 164 7.84 7.52 11.00
CA SER A 164 8.73 6.43 10.56
C SER A 164 8.79 6.35 9.04
N LYS A 165 9.94 5.97 8.48
CA LYS A 165 10.11 5.72 7.05
C LYS A 165 11.12 4.61 6.76
N ASP A 166 10.82 3.76 5.78
CA ASP A 166 11.79 2.87 5.13
C ASP A 166 11.58 2.95 3.62
N VAL A 167 12.27 3.92 3.00
CA VAL A 167 12.16 4.29 1.59
C VAL A 167 13.51 4.15 0.88
N MET A 168 13.53 4.24 -0.45
CA MET A 168 14.74 4.09 -1.29
C MET A 168 15.33 2.69 -1.20
N ASP A 169 16.65 2.50 -1.34
CA ASP A 169 17.32 1.18 -1.33
C ASP A 169 17.01 0.32 -2.59
N VAL A 170 17.76 -0.76 -2.76
CA VAL A 170 17.67 -1.66 -3.94
C VAL A 170 16.75 -2.86 -3.71
N TYR A 171 16.18 -2.98 -2.50
CA TYR A 171 15.36 -4.13 -2.12
C TYR A 171 13.86 -3.83 -2.21
N PRO A 172 13.09 -4.74 -2.81
CA PRO A 172 11.64 -4.75 -2.64
C PRO A 172 11.24 -4.88 -1.18
N ARG A 173 10.06 -4.37 -0.84
CA ARG A 173 9.55 -4.39 0.54
C ARG A 173 8.17 -5.01 0.58
N LYS A 174 7.98 -6.01 1.45
CA LYS A 174 6.65 -6.40 1.91
C LYS A 174 6.30 -5.57 3.14
N VAL A 175 5.23 -4.81 3.05
CA VAL A 175 4.71 -3.96 4.13
C VAL A 175 3.46 -4.60 4.70
N CYS A 176 3.34 -4.56 6.02
CA CYS A 176 2.15 -4.96 6.74
C CYS A 176 1.82 -3.88 7.77
N PHE A 177 0.60 -3.36 7.71
CA PHE A 177 0.10 -2.29 8.55
C PHE A 177 -1.12 -2.78 9.34
N LEU A 178 -1.21 -2.41 10.61
CA LEU A 178 -2.34 -2.70 11.49
C LEU A 178 -3.10 -1.38 11.76
N PRO A 179 -4.26 -1.14 11.11
CA PRO A 179 -4.99 0.11 11.20
C PRO A 179 -5.36 0.53 12.62
N HIS A 180 -5.87 -0.42 13.43
CA HIS A 180 -6.33 -0.17 14.79
C HIS A 180 -5.22 0.36 15.73
N SER A 181 -3.95 0.00 15.49
CA SER A 181 -2.83 0.34 16.37
C SER A 181 -1.76 1.22 15.74
N GLY A 182 -1.88 1.51 14.45
CA GLY A 182 -0.88 2.26 13.69
C GLY A 182 0.47 1.53 13.53
N LYS A 183 0.59 0.28 13.97
CA LYS A 183 1.84 -0.49 13.85
C LYS A 183 2.09 -0.85 12.39
N ALA A 184 3.35 -0.77 11.98
CA ALA A 184 3.79 -1.19 10.66
C ALA A 184 5.01 -2.10 10.79
N MET A 185 5.06 -3.11 9.94
CA MET A 185 6.18 -4.05 9.82
C MET A 185 6.62 -4.07 8.36
N VAL A 186 7.93 -4.12 8.15
CA VAL A 186 8.54 -4.15 6.83
C VAL A 186 9.50 -5.32 6.76
N LYS A 187 9.40 -6.10 5.68
CA LYS A 187 10.38 -7.11 5.33
C LYS A 187 10.98 -6.77 3.98
N ARG A 188 12.29 -6.51 3.95
CA ARG A 188 13.05 -6.43 2.69
C ARG A 188 13.12 -7.82 2.08
N LEU A 189 12.82 -7.93 0.78
CA LEU A 189 12.76 -9.19 0.06
C LEU A 189 14.04 -9.41 -0.73
N ALA A 190 14.43 -10.67 -0.89
CA ALA A 190 15.52 -11.03 -1.78
C ALA A 190 15.14 -10.76 -3.25
N PRO A 191 16.10 -10.42 -4.13
CA PRO A 191 15.84 -10.13 -5.55
C PRO A 191 15.31 -11.30 -6.39
N THR A 192 15.18 -12.50 -5.83
CA THR A 192 14.91 -13.73 -6.59
C THR A 192 13.46 -13.90 -7.07
N ASN A 193 12.51 -13.08 -6.60
CA ASN A 193 11.09 -13.14 -6.97
C ASN A 193 10.54 -11.76 -7.38
N THR A 194 11.28 -11.01 -8.18
CA THR A 194 10.95 -9.61 -8.51
C THR A 194 10.23 -9.40 -9.84
N ASP A 195 9.99 -10.44 -10.65
CA ASP A 195 9.48 -10.28 -12.02
C ASP A 195 8.19 -9.45 -12.11
N ALA A 196 7.21 -9.72 -11.23
CA ALA A 196 5.97 -8.96 -11.19
C ALA A 196 6.19 -7.48 -10.81
N LEU A 197 7.14 -7.21 -9.91
CA LEU A 197 7.50 -5.84 -9.51
C LEU A 197 8.26 -5.12 -10.63
N VAL A 198 9.16 -5.83 -11.31
CA VAL A 198 9.89 -5.31 -12.46
C VAL A 198 8.93 -4.95 -13.59
N GLN A 199 7.94 -5.80 -13.88
CA GLN A 199 6.91 -5.48 -14.89
C GLN A 199 6.10 -4.25 -14.49
N GLN A 200 5.72 -4.13 -13.22
CA GLN A 200 5.02 -2.97 -12.69
C GLN A 200 5.86 -1.68 -12.83
N ASP A 201 7.12 -1.71 -12.39
CA ASP A 201 8.02 -0.56 -12.45
C ASP A 201 8.32 -0.15 -13.91
N ARG A 202 8.46 -1.11 -14.84
CA ARG A 202 8.58 -0.83 -16.28
C ARG A 202 7.36 -0.10 -16.83
N ALA A 203 6.16 -0.56 -16.49
CA ALA A 203 4.93 0.08 -16.91
C ALA A 203 4.79 1.51 -16.35
N ALA A 204 5.27 1.74 -15.12
CA ALA A 204 5.31 3.08 -14.54
C ALA A 204 6.30 4.00 -15.29
N ILE A 205 7.51 3.53 -15.60
CA ILE A 205 8.52 4.28 -16.36
C ILE A 205 8.00 4.69 -17.74
N GLN A 206 7.33 3.78 -18.47
CA GLN A 206 6.76 4.07 -19.78
C GLN A 206 5.74 5.22 -19.77
N LYS A 207 5.01 5.39 -18.67
CA LYS A 207 4.03 6.48 -18.51
C LYS A 207 4.66 7.81 -18.10
N VAL A 208 5.88 7.78 -17.59
CA VAL A 208 6.62 8.95 -17.14
C VAL A 208 7.45 9.58 -18.26
N GLN A 209 7.84 8.80 -19.28
CA GLN A 209 8.51 9.37 -20.46
C GLN A 209 7.49 10.17 -21.27
N PRO A 210 7.81 11.44 -21.65
CA PRO A 210 6.95 12.19 -22.55
C PRO A 210 6.83 11.41 -23.86
N VAL A 211 5.62 11.36 -24.42
CA VAL A 211 5.44 11.12 -25.85
C VAL A 211 6.38 12.09 -26.55
N ALA A 212 7.40 11.60 -27.26
CA ALA A 212 8.30 12.45 -28.01
C ALA A 212 7.45 13.42 -28.85
N ASN A 213 7.61 14.71 -28.62
CA ASN A 213 6.92 15.76 -29.35
C ASN A 213 7.13 15.53 -30.85
N SER A 214 6.06 15.14 -31.55
CA SER A 214 5.89 15.48 -32.96
C SER A 214 5.66 17.00 -33.01
N GLY A 215 6.75 17.75 -32.91
CA GLY A 215 6.74 19.21 -32.96
C GLY A 215 6.27 19.68 -34.33
N GLY A 216 4.98 20.00 -34.43
CA GLY A 216 4.47 20.88 -35.48
C GLY A 216 4.76 22.31 -35.06
N SER A 217 5.63 23.00 -35.79
CA SER A 217 5.84 24.43 -35.68
C SER A 217 4.52 25.16 -35.99
N ILE A 218 3.98 25.88 -35.02
CA ILE A 218 2.93 26.86 -35.26
C ILE A 218 3.63 28.21 -35.41
N ASP A 219 3.77 28.67 -36.66
CA ASP A 219 4.06 30.06 -36.93
C ASP A 219 2.78 30.88 -36.70
N LEU A 220 2.88 31.89 -35.85
CA LEU A 220 1.84 32.91 -35.66
C LEU A 220 2.12 34.06 -36.64
N PHE A 221 1.16 34.29 -37.55
CA PHE A 221 0.99 35.56 -38.28
C PHE A 221 -0.09 36.40 -37.59
#